data_AF-A0AAC9BTH0-F1
#
_entry.id   AF-A0AAC9BTH0-F1
#
_cell.length_a   1.000
_cell.length_b   1.000
_cell.length_c   1.000
_cell.angle_alpha   90.00
_cell.angle_beta   90.00
_cell.angle_gamma   90.00
#
_symmetry.space_group_name_H-M   'P 1'
#
loop_
_entity.id
_entity.type
_entity.pdbx_description
1 polymer ?
#
loop_
_entity_poly.entity_id
_entity_poly.type
_entity_poly.pdbx_seq_one_letter_code
_entity_poly.pdbx_strand_id
1 'polypeptide(L)'
;MSFEQLVLDAFDQLSPFYTTEKNQKTTNSVSAQLEATYLGIKSQLSGTSLRESGDKSTRALPPQLTLQNLARFMGQSKSCWILEDFHKINESDRALLSQAMKVFVDMAAEYNTLKIIAIGAVDSARQVVKYDHEMRTRVAEIHVPLMNLHELQDIIIKGGELMNLRFDSSLSSTISHYAAGLPSICHTLCLNICVHLDFNIPSEKLVNIRKESLQPALKMYLDEASDTLKMAFENNLKQSKVKKYNNPELIVKALSELPQEGGTRADIYKRITKYEKDYPQGNLTKYLKQMCEKEITPLIRSSESSGKYAFIDPLYRAFAMALVSITHSHDPHELIDWNDAIASFIKSFSTEELTKSIHTYKILYATDK
;
A
#
# COMPACT_ATOMS: atom_id res chain seq x y z
N MET A 1 -10.50 -1.48 -14.31
CA MET A 1 -10.73 -0.12 -14.85
C MET A 1 -10.26 -0.14 -16.29
N SER A 2 -11.07 0.37 -17.24
CA SER A 2 -10.68 0.40 -18.66
C SER A 2 -9.87 1.64 -19.00
N PHE A 3 -9.09 1.59 -20.07
CA PHE A 3 -8.34 2.76 -20.57
C PHE A 3 -9.24 3.95 -20.90
N GLU A 4 -10.42 3.72 -21.48
CA GLU A 4 -11.37 4.80 -21.79
C GLU A 4 -11.86 5.51 -20.51
N GLN A 5 -12.12 4.76 -19.43
CA GLN A 5 -12.49 5.35 -18.14
C GLN A 5 -11.38 6.24 -17.57
N LEU A 6 -10.11 5.86 -17.73
CA LEU A 6 -8.96 6.67 -17.30
C LEU A 6 -8.88 8.00 -18.07
N VAL A 7 -9.11 7.98 -19.38
CA VAL A 7 -9.09 9.19 -20.21
C VAL A 7 -10.26 10.12 -19.84
N LEU A 8 -11.45 9.56 -19.63
CA LEU A 8 -12.63 10.32 -19.22
C LEU A 8 -12.44 10.99 -17.85
N ASP A 9 -12.00 10.23 -16.86
CA ASP A 9 -11.69 10.74 -15.51
C ASP A 9 -10.65 11.87 -15.57
N ALA A 10 -9.62 11.72 -16.40
CA ALA A 10 -8.61 12.77 -16.61
C ALA A 10 -9.22 14.06 -17.20
N PHE A 11 -10.16 13.96 -18.15
CA PHE A 11 -10.86 15.12 -18.67
C PHE A 11 -11.76 15.78 -17.62
N ASP A 12 -12.47 15.00 -16.80
CA ASP A 12 -13.33 15.52 -15.74
C ASP A 12 -12.52 16.28 -14.68
N GLN A 13 -11.37 15.73 -14.26
CA GLN A 13 -10.46 16.37 -13.30
C GLN A 13 -9.85 17.68 -13.83
N LEU A 14 -9.81 17.90 -15.15
CA LEU A 14 -9.36 19.16 -15.73
C LEU A 14 -10.40 20.29 -15.64
N SER A 15 -11.64 20.00 -15.27
CA SER A 15 -12.74 20.98 -15.24
C SER A 15 -12.38 22.27 -14.48
N PRO A 16 -11.81 22.21 -13.26
CA PRO A 16 -11.53 23.41 -12.48
C PRO A 16 -10.61 24.42 -13.19
N PHE A 17 -9.72 23.95 -14.07
CA PHE A 17 -8.74 24.76 -14.79
C PHE A 17 -9.34 25.52 -15.99
N TYR A 18 -10.53 25.12 -16.43
CA TYR A 18 -11.16 25.61 -17.67
C TYR A 18 -12.63 26.02 -17.50
N THR A 19 -13.21 25.92 -16.30
CA THR A 19 -14.62 26.30 -16.03
C THR A 19 -14.77 27.36 -14.93
N THR A 20 -13.68 28.00 -14.51
CA THR A 20 -13.74 29.11 -13.54
C THR A 20 -14.13 30.42 -14.23
N GLU A 21 -15.42 30.73 -14.21
CA GLU A 21 -15.90 32.09 -14.47
C GLU A 21 -15.36 33.07 -13.40
N LYS A 22 -14.60 34.08 -13.87
CA LYS A 22 -14.55 35.51 -13.48
C LYS A 22 -13.16 36.08 -13.17
N ASN A 23 -12.88 37.14 -13.95
CA ASN A 23 -12.13 38.35 -13.59
C ASN A 23 -10.62 38.42 -13.80
N GLN A 24 -10.08 37.91 -14.90
CA GLN A 24 -8.82 38.49 -15.42
C GLN A 24 -8.94 38.88 -16.90
N LYS A 25 -9.11 40.20 -17.10
CA LYS A 25 -9.05 40.92 -18.38
C LYS A 25 -7.63 40.91 -18.93
N THR A 26 -7.15 39.75 -19.37
CA THR A 26 -6.05 39.60 -20.34
C THR A 26 -6.01 38.12 -20.75
N THR A 27 -7.02 37.66 -21.47
CA THR A 27 -7.01 36.35 -22.11
C THR A 27 -6.47 36.50 -23.53
N ASN A 28 -5.31 35.89 -23.80
CA ASN A 28 -4.82 35.74 -25.17
C ASN A 28 -5.84 34.94 -26.00
N SER A 29 -5.97 35.22 -27.29
CA SER A 29 -6.95 34.56 -28.18
C SER A 29 -6.88 33.02 -28.13
N VAL A 30 -5.67 32.49 -27.94
CA VAL A 30 -5.39 31.05 -27.82
C VAL A 30 -6.03 30.44 -26.56
N SER A 31 -5.98 31.12 -25.41
CA SER A 31 -6.56 30.60 -24.15
C SER A 31 -8.09 30.60 -24.19
N ALA A 32 -8.69 31.64 -24.78
CA ALA A 32 -10.14 31.72 -24.96
C ALA A 32 -10.68 30.64 -25.92
N GLN A 33 -9.93 30.32 -26.98
CA GLN A 33 -10.31 29.25 -27.91
C GLN A 33 -10.20 27.86 -27.26
N LEU A 34 -9.18 27.64 -26.42
CA LEU A 34 -9.01 26.41 -25.65
C LEU A 34 -10.14 26.20 -24.64
N GLU A 35 -10.53 27.24 -23.91
CA GLU A 35 -11.64 27.19 -22.96
C GLU A 35 -12.97 26.84 -23.65
N ALA A 36 -13.27 27.50 -24.77
CA ALA A 36 -14.43 27.16 -25.59
C ALA A 36 -14.39 25.71 -26.11
N THR A 37 -13.21 25.22 -26.49
CA THR A 37 -13.00 23.83 -26.90
C THR A 37 -13.29 22.86 -25.74
N TYR A 38 -12.76 23.15 -24.54
CA TYR A 38 -12.96 22.32 -23.35
C TYR A 38 -14.44 22.28 -22.92
N LEU A 39 -15.12 23.42 -22.90
CA LEU A 39 -16.55 23.50 -22.63
C LEU A 39 -17.38 22.70 -23.64
N GLY A 40 -16.99 22.73 -24.91
CA GLY A 40 -17.57 21.88 -25.95
C GLY A 40 -17.44 20.39 -25.63
N ILE A 41 -16.26 19.92 -25.21
CA ILE A 41 -16.05 18.52 -24.77
C ILE A 41 -16.92 18.20 -23.55
N LYS A 42 -16.93 19.07 -22.53
CA LYS A 42 -17.69 18.87 -21.29
C LYS A 42 -19.20 18.77 -21.55
N SER A 43 -19.73 19.58 -22.48
CA SER A 43 -21.15 19.53 -22.86
C SER A 43 -21.55 18.19 -23.49
N GLN A 44 -20.65 17.57 -24.26
CA GLN A 44 -20.85 16.24 -24.84
C GLN A 44 -20.81 15.13 -23.79
N LEU A 45 -19.87 15.21 -22.85
CA LEU A 45 -19.78 14.28 -21.71
C LEU A 45 -21.04 14.33 -20.83
N SER A 46 -21.57 15.54 -20.61
CA SER A 46 -22.76 15.79 -19.77
C SER A 46 -24.08 15.51 -20.50
N GLY A 47 -24.07 15.13 -21.78
CA GLY A 47 -25.28 14.94 -22.60
C GLY A 47 -26.16 16.20 -22.73
N THR A 48 -25.63 17.38 -22.44
CA THR A 48 -26.40 18.63 -22.39
C THR A 48 -26.17 19.41 -23.68
N SER A 49 -27.11 19.30 -24.62
CA SER A 49 -27.08 20.08 -25.86
C SER A 49 -27.20 21.58 -25.55
N LEU A 50 -26.13 22.34 -25.76
CA LEU A 50 -26.18 23.81 -25.77
C LEU A 50 -27.11 24.26 -26.91
N ARG A 51 -28.29 24.78 -26.55
CA ARG A 51 -29.12 25.54 -27.49
C ARG A 51 -28.51 26.92 -27.66
N GLU A 52 -27.72 27.11 -28.72
CA GLU A 52 -27.29 28.44 -29.14
C GLU A 52 -28.47 29.21 -29.76
N SER A 53 -28.71 30.41 -29.23
CA SER A 53 -29.53 31.45 -29.86
C SER A 53 -28.58 32.59 -30.21
N GLY A 54 -28.33 32.82 -31.50
CA GLY A 54 -27.58 33.99 -31.99
C GLY A 54 -26.59 33.68 -33.11
N ASP A 55 -26.80 34.33 -34.26
CA ASP A 55 -26.07 34.16 -35.51
C ASP A 55 -24.55 34.39 -35.43
N LYS A 56 -23.78 33.31 -35.54
CA LYS A 56 -22.61 33.16 -36.43
C LYS A 56 -22.09 31.73 -36.36
N SER A 57 -22.50 30.92 -37.33
CA SER A 57 -22.03 29.54 -37.48
C SER A 57 -20.59 29.52 -38.01
N THR A 58 -19.61 29.36 -37.12
CA THR A 58 -18.37 28.66 -37.49
C THR A 58 -18.63 27.17 -37.27
N ARG A 59 -18.46 26.34 -38.31
CA ARG A 59 -18.43 24.88 -38.15
C ARG A 59 -17.21 24.49 -37.30
N ALA A 60 -17.36 24.53 -35.99
CA ALA A 60 -16.43 23.84 -35.10
C ALA A 60 -16.77 22.35 -35.20
N LEU A 61 -15.88 21.57 -35.83
CA LEU A 61 -15.91 20.12 -35.66
C LEU A 61 -15.91 19.83 -34.16
N PRO A 62 -16.77 18.92 -33.67
CA PRO A 62 -16.83 18.63 -32.25
C PRO A 62 -15.43 18.24 -31.77
N PRO A 63 -14.94 18.85 -30.68
CA PRO A 63 -13.63 18.51 -30.15
C PRO A 63 -13.65 17.05 -29.69
N GLN A 64 -12.86 16.21 -30.35
CA GLN A 64 -12.82 14.78 -30.08
C GLN A 64 -12.07 14.52 -28.77
N LEU A 65 -12.57 13.57 -27.96
CA LEU A 65 -11.89 13.02 -26.77
C LEU A 65 -10.64 12.23 -27.19
N THR A 66 -9.62 12.95 -27.65
CA THR A 66 -8.36 12.39 -28.12
C THR A 66 -7.26 12.61 -27.09
N LEU A 67 -6.27 11.72 -27.12
CA LEU A 67 -5.08 11.83 -26.28
C LEU A 67 -4.27 13.10 -26.60
N GLN A 68 -4.29 13.57 -27.87
CA GLN A 68 -3.66 14.84 -28.23
C GLN A 68 -4.36 16.03 -27.55
N ASN A 69 -5.70 16.03 -27.52
CA ASN A 69 -6.43 17.09 -26.83
C ASN A 69 -6.19 17.03 -25.32
N LEU A 70 -6.21 15.84 -24.71
CA LEU A 70 -5.90 15.67 -23.29
C LEU A 70 -4.53 16.22 -22.95
N ALA A 71 -3.49 15.83 -23.70
CA ALA A 71 -2.13 16.32 -23.56
C ALA A 71 -2.02 17.83 -23.78
N ARG A 72 -2.77 18.40 -24.74
CA ARG A 72 -2.81 19.85 -24.99
C ARG A 72 -3.38 20.61 -23.79
N PHE A 73 -4.50 20.14 -23.24
CA PHE A 73 -5.11 20.77 -22.07
C PHE A 73 -4.20 20.64 -20.85
N MET A 74 -3.72 19.44 -20.54
CA MET A 74 -2.78 19.26 -19.43
C MET A 74 -1.50 20.10 -19.57
N GLY A 75 -0.96 20.21 -20.80
CA GLY A 75 0.22 21.01 -21.08
C GLY A 75 -0.02 22.50 -20.85
N GLN A 76 -1.16 23.02 -21.28
CA GLN A 76 -1.55 24.42 -21.12
C GLN A 76 -1.85 24.77 -19.65
N SER A 77 -2.49 23.86 -18.91
CA SER A 77 -2.72 24.03 -17.47
C SER A 77 -1.47 23.75 -16.61
N LYS A 78 -0.36 23.33 -17.23
CA LYS A 78 0.87 22.87 -16.56
C LYS A 78 0.63 21.75 -15.55
N SER A 79 -0.35 20.88 -15.86
CA SER A 79 -0.73 19.74 -15.04
C SER A 79 0.07 18.50 -15.40
N CYS A 80 0.25 17.61 -14.43
CA CYS A 80 0.82 16.28 -14.62
C CYS A 80 -0.30 15.24 -14.56
N TRP A 81 -0.21 14.20 -15.39
CA TRP A 81 -1.13 13.07 -15.30
C TRP A 81 -0.55 11.99 -14.39
N ILE A 82 -1.21 11.72 -13.26
CA ILE A 82 -0.81 10.66 -12.32
C ILE A 82 -1.73 9.46 -12.54
N LEU A 83 -1.12 8.30 -12.76
CA LEU A 83 -1.80 7.01 -12.94
C LEU A 83 -1.47 6.14 -11.72
N GLU A 84 -2.35 6.13 -10.74
CA GLU A 84 -2.23 5.28 -9.56
C GLU A 84 -2.64 3.83 -9.86
N ASP A 85 -2.12 2.89 -9.07
CA ASP A 85 -2.41 1.46 -9.20
C ASP A 85 -2.27 0.90 -10.63
N PHE A 86 -1.25 1.35 -11.37
CA PHE A 86 -1.02 0.97 -12.76
C PHE A 86 -1.02 -0.56 -13.00
N HIS A 87 -0.59 -1.34 -12.00
CA HIS A 87 -0.60 -2.80 -12.04
C HIS A 87 -2.01 -3.44 -12.17
N LYS A 88 -3.09 -2.71 -11.82
CA LYS A 88 -4.50 -3.15 -11.97
C LYS A 88 -5.05 -2.97 -13.39
N ILE A 89 -4.32 -2.30 -14.28
CA ILE A 89 -4.73 -2.13 -15.68
C ILE A 89 -4.51 -3.45 -16.42
N ASN A 90 -5.55 -3.86 -17.16
CA ASN A 90 -5.55 -5.09 -17.96
C ASN A 90 -4.47 -5.06 -19.05
N GLU A 91 -3.94 -6.22 -19.41
CA GLU A 91 -2.88 -6.35 -20.41
C GLU A 91 -3.25 -5.76 -21.79
N SER A 92 -4.50 -5.93 -22.23
CA SER A 92 -5.02 -5.32 -23.47
C SER A 92 -4.89 -3.80 -23.49
N ASP A 93 -5.11 -3.16 -22.34
CA ASP A 93 -5.20 -1.71 -22.18
C ASP A 93 -3.82 -1.08 -21.97
N ARG A 94 -2.82 -1.88 -21.58
CA ARG A 94 -1.42 -1.42 -21.44
C ARG A 94 -0.81 -1.00 -22.78
N ALA A 95 -1.21 -1.63 -23.88
CA ALA A 95 -0.77 -1.24 -25.22
C ALA A 95 -1.29 0.17 -25.60
N LEU A 96 -2.56 0.45 -25.32
CA LEU A 96 -3.18 1.77 -25.53
C LEU A 96 -2.51 2.84 -24.65
N LEU A 97 -2.15 2.47 -23.42
CA LEU A 97 -1.45 3.37 -22.52
C LEU A 97 -0.02 3.69 -22.98
N SER A 98 0.69 2.72 -23.57
CA SER A 98 1.98 2.98 -24.22
C SER A 98 1.84 3.99 -25.37
N GLN A 99 0.79 3.86 -26.20
CA GLN A 99 0.48 4.82 -27.26
C GLN A 99 0.16 6.22 -26.69
N ALA A 100 -0.59 6.29 -25.58
CA ALA A 100 -0.84 7.55 -24.90
C ALA A 100 0.44 8.21 -24.41
N MET A 101 1.34 7.45 -23.80
CA MET A 101 2.63 7.96 -23.37
C MET A 101 3.47 8.50 -24.53
N LYS A 102 3.42 7.89 -25.72
CA LYS A 102 4.06 8.44 -26.93
C LYS A 102 3.55 9.83 -27.28
N VAL A 103 2.23 9.98 -27.35
CA VAL A 103 1.58 11.28 -27.64
C VAL A 103 2.04 12.35 -26.65
N PHE A 104 2.07 12.01 -25.36
CA PHE A 104 2.50 12.95 -24.33
C PHE A 104 3.99 13.29 -24.42
N VAL A 105 4.85 12.32 -24.74
CA VAL A 105 6.29 12.57 -24.93
C VAL A 105 6.53 13.47 -26.14
N ASP A 106 5.85 13.22 -27.25
CA ASP A 106 5.98 14.04 -28.46
C ASP A 106 5.48 15.48 -28.20
N MET A 107 4.38 15.62 -27.45
CA MET A 107 3.84 16.93 -27.06
C MET A 107 4.66 17.64 -25.97
N ALA A 108 5.47 16.93 -25.19
CA ALA A 108 6.35 17.54 -24.20
C ALA A 108 7.43 18.43 -24.81
N ALA A 109 7.69 18.31 -26.13
CA ALA A 109 8.54 19.24 -26.86
C ALA A 109 7.93 20.65 -26.96
N GLU A 110 6.60 20.75 -27.05
CA GLU A 110 5.85 22.01 -27.03
C GLU A 110 5.51 22.43 -25.57
N TYR A 111 5.18 21.45 -24.73
CA TYR A 111 4.78 21.64 -23.33
C TYR A 111 5.80 21.00 -22.37
N ASN A 112 6.88 21.72 -22.05
CA ASN A 112 8.00 21.15 -21.27
C ASN A 112 7.63 20.61 -19.87
N THR A 113 6.55 21.10 -19.26
CA THR A 113 6.02 20.63 -17.97
C THR A 113 5.08 19.44 -18.08
N LEU A 114 4.67 19.05 -19.30
CA LEU A 114 3.77 17.92 -19.51
C LEU A 114 4.50 16.62 -19.15
N LYS A 115 3.96 15.90 -18.17
CA LYS A 115 4.50 14.63 -17.67
C LYS A 115 3.36 13.66 -17.36
N ILE A 116 3.67 12.37 -17.50
CA ILE A 116 2.87 11.27 -16.97
C ILE A 116 3.71 10.57 -15.91
N ILE A 117 3.10 10.31 -14.74
CA ILE A 117 3.69 9.53 -13.66
C ILE A 117 2.80 8.32 -13.44
N ALA A 118 3.33 7.12 -13.69
CA ALA A 118 2.63 5.87 -13.40
C ALA A 118 3.20 5.23 -12.12
N ILE A 119 2.32 4.95 -11.17
CA ILE A 119 2.66 4.35 -9.87
C ILE A 119 2.02 2.98 -9.81
N GLY A 120 2.80 1.95 -9.49
CA GLY A 120 2.30 0.58 -9.38
C GLY A 120 3.23 -0.33 -8.60
N ALA A 121 2.73 -1.51 -8.24
CA ALA A 121 3.50 -2.54 -7.57
C ALA A 121 4.67 -3.04 -8.43
N VAL A 122 5.60 -3.77 -7.79
CA VAL A 122 6.78 -4.38 -8.43
C VAL A 122 6.36 -5.17 -9.68
N ASP A 123 7.17 -5.08 -10.74
CA ASP A 123 6.96 -5.60 -12.11
C ASP A 123 6.13 -4.75 -13.08
N SER A 124 5.45 -3.71 -12.61
CA SER A 124 4.54 -2.93 -13.45
C SER A 124 5.24 -1.92 -14.40
N ALA A 125 6.32 -1.27 -13.94
CA ALA A 125 7.10 -0.34 -14.78
C ALA A 125 7.73 -1.03 -16.01
N ARG A 126 8.28 -2.24 -15.81
CA ARG A 126 8.88 -3.05 -16.88
C ARG A 126 7.87 -3.48 -17.93
N GLN A 127 6.58 -3.52 -17.60
CA GLN A 127 5.55 -3.97 -18.54
C GLN A 127 5.37 -2.97 -19.68
N VAL A 128 5.31 -1.66 -19.42
CA VAL A 128 5.17 -0.64 -20.49
C VAL A 128 6.33 -0.71 -21.48
N VAL A 129 7.56 -0.81 -20.97
CA VAL A 129 8.79 -0.85 -21.78
C VAL A 129 8.92 -2.16 -22.57
N LYS A 130 8.26 -3.24 -22.13
CA LYS A 130 8.19 -4.50 -22.89
C LYS A 130 7.26 -4.40 -24.10
N TYR A 131 6.18 -3.64 -24.02
CA TYR A 131 5.22 -3.51 -25.12
C TYR A 131 5.72 -2.60 -26.25
N ASP A 132 6.65 -1.68 -25.96
CA ASP A 132 7.22 -0.81 -27.00
C ASP A 132 8.70 -0.48 -26.74
N HIS A 133 9.56 -0.93 -27.66
CA HIS A 133 11.00 -0.73 -27.55
C HIS A 133 11.44 0.73 -27.65
N GLU A 134 10.68 1.61 -28.32
CA GLU A 134 11.01 3.03 -28.44
C GLU A 134 10.85 3.76 -27.09
N MET A 135 10.00 3.23 -26.19
CA MET A 135 9.74 3.82 -24.88
C MET A 135 10.91 3.65 -23.90
N ARG A 136 11.87 2.75 -24.18
CA ARG A 136 13.06 2.50 -23.35
C ARG A 136 13.87 3.75 -23.03
N THR A 137 13.95 4.68 -23.98
CA THR A 137 14.72 5.93 -23.83
C THR A 137 13.86 7.12 -23.42
N ARG A 138 12.53 6.94 -23.37
CA ARG A 138 11.53 7.99 -23.14
C ARG A 138 10.84 7.87 -21.77
N VAL A 139 10.99 6.73 -21.09
CA VAL A 139 10.44 6.46 -19.76
C VAL A 139 11.58 6.37 -18.75
N ALA A 140 11.44 7.06 -17.63
CA ALA A 140 12.30 6.88 -16.47
C ALA A 140 11.67 5.86 -15.51
N GLU A 141 12.36 4.76 -15.23
CA GLU A 141 11.95 3.79 -14.21
C GLU A 141 12.58 4.17 -12.87
N ILE A 142 11.75 4.55 -11.89
CA ILE A 142 12.19 4.85 -10.53
C ILE A 142 11.74 3.70 -9.62
N HIS A 143 12.71 2.93 -9.13
CA HIS A 143 12.43 1.89 -8.14
C HIS A 143 12.42 2.49 -6.74
N VAL A 144 11.31 2.34 -6.02
CA VAL A 144 11.20 2.68 -4.59
C VAL A 144 11.34 1.39 -3.79
N PRO A 145 12.51 1.13 -3.17
CA PRO A 145 12.71 -0.05 -2.35
C PRO A 145 12.00 0.10 -0.99
N LEU A 146 11.97 -0.99 -0.22
CA LEU A 146 11.62 -0.93 1.20
C LEU A 146 12.63 -0.08 1.96
N MET A 147 12.18 0.60 3.00
CA MET A 147 13.07 1.41 3.84
C MET A 147 14.04 0.52 4.61
N ASN A 148 15.26 0.99 4.74
CA ASN A 148 16.25 0.37 5.61
C ASN A 148 16.00 0.75 7.09
N LEU A 149 16.71 0.09 8.01
CA LEU A 149 16.53 0.31 9.45
C LEU A 149 16.81 1.76 9.88
N HIS A 150 17.78 2.45 9.27
CA HIS A 150 18.11 3.83 9.61
C HIS A 150 17.01 4.79 9.15
N GLU A 151 16.47 4.61 7.94
CA GLU A 151 15.34 5.42 7.45
C GLU A 151 14.10 5.28 8.35
N LEU A 152 13.82 4.06 8.82
CA LEU A 152 12.74 3.84 9.78
C LEU A 152 13.02 4.47 11.15
N GLN A 153 14.27 4.41 11.63
CA GLN A 153 14.66 5.08 12.88
C GLN A 153 14.50 6.60 12.76
N ASP A 154 14.83 7.19 11.60
CA ASP A 154 14.65 8.62 11.35
C ASP A 154 13.18 9.05 11.39
N ILE A 155 12.25 8.19 10.95
CA ILE A 155 10.80 8.44 11.11
C ILE A 155 10.45 8.56 12.61
N ILE A 156 10.94 7.62 13.43
CA ILE A 156 10.68 7.59 14.88
C ILE A 156 11.27 8.84 15.55
N ILE A 157 12.50 9.22 15.20
CA ILE A 157 13.18 10.38 15.78
C ILE A 157 12.43 11.67 15.42
N LYS A 158 12.15 11.91 14.13
CA LYS A 158 11.44 13.11 13.67
C LYS A 158 10.03 13.20 14.26
N GLY A 159 9.30 12.08 14.31
CA GLY A 159 7.98 12.03 14.92
C GLY A 159 8.04 12.27 16.44
N GLY A 160 9.04 11.70 17.11
CA GLY A 160 9.29 11.93 18.53
C GLY A 160 9.58 13.40 18.84
N GLU A 161 10.43 14.07 18.05
CA GLU A 161 10.74 15.49 18.19
C GLU A 161 9.48 16.37 18.09
N LEU A 162 8.61 16.10 17.11
CA LEU A 162 7.34 16.82 16.94
C LEU A 162 6.37 16.63 18.11
N MET A 163 6.43 15.47 18.78
CA MET A 163 5.57 15.13 19.93
C MET A 163 6.24 15.40 21.28
N ASN A 164 7.48 15.90 21.30
CA ASN A 164 8.31 16.03 22.50
C ASN A 164 8.50 14.70 23.26
N LEU A 165 8.66 13.61 22.50
CA LEU A 165 8.89 12.25 22.99
C LEU A 165 10.29 11.78 22.58
N ARG A 166 10.99 11.08 23.49
CA ARG A 166 12.29 10.44 23.22
C ARG A 166 12.15 8.94 23.28
N PHE A 167 12.42 8.29 22.15
CA PHE A 167 12.58 6.84 22.06
C PHE A 167 14.07 6.50 22.21
N ASP A 168 14.41 5.56 23.09
CA ASP A 168 15.78 5.09 23.18
C ASP A 168 16.18 4.28 21.93
N SER A 169 17.50 4.15 21.68
CA SER A 169 18.02 3.48 20.48
C SER A 169 17.61 2.00 20.38
N SER A 170 17.46 1.32 21.52
CA SER A 170 17.04 -0.08 21.58
C SER A 170 15.57 -0.23 21.17
N LEU A 171 14.69 0.64 21.68
CA LEU A 171 13.28 0.70 21.34
C LEU A 171 13.10 1.08 19.87
N SER A 172 13.75 2.14 19.38
CA SER A 172 13.71 2.54 17.97
C SER A 172 14.16 1.40 17.05
N SER A 173 15.29 0.74 17.38
CA SER A 173 15.74 -0.42 16.61
C SER A 173 14.75 -1.58 16.64
N THR A 174 14.06 -1.79 17.76
CA THR A 174 13.07 -2.86 17.89
C THR A 174 11.83 -2.55 17.06
N ILE A 175 11.31 -1.32 17.12
CA ILE A 175 10.17 -0.86 16.29
C ILE A 175 10.51 -0.99 14.81
N SER A 176 11.67 -0.50 14.37
CA SER A 176 12.11 -0.60 12.98
C SER A 176 12.26 -2.04 12.51
N HIS A 177 12.66 -2.96 13.40
CA HIS A 177 12.71 -4.39 13.09
C HIS A 177 11.31 -4.96 12.82
N TYR A 178 10.33 -4.70 13.69
CA TYR A 178 8.93 -5.14 13.49
C TYR A 178 8.27 -4.52 12.26
N ALA A 179 8.63 -3.28 11.91
CA ALA A 179 8.12 -2.61 10.73
C ALA A 179 8.55 -3.28 9.41
N ALA A 180 9.57 -4.16 9.41
CA ALA A 180 9.98 -4.95 8.25
C ALA A 180 10.19 -4.12 6.95
N GLY A 181 10.74 -2.91 7.08
CA GLY A 181 10.98 -1.99 5.97
C GLY A 181 9.75 -1.19 5.51
N LEU A 182 8.61 -1.33 6.19
CA LEU A 182 7.35 -0.65 5.87
C LEU A 182 7.17 0.60 6.74
N PRO A 183 7.16 1.81 6.14
CA PRO A 183 6.97 3.06 6.88
C PRO A 183 5.61 3.13 7.55
N SER A 184 4.57 2.60 6.89
CA SER A 184 3.20 2.55 7.42
C SER A 184 3.13 1.82 8.75
N ILE A 185 3.75 0.63 8.85
CA ILE A 185 3.78 -0.13 10.10
C ILE A 185 4.61 0.60 11.17
N CYS A 186 5.73 1.22 10.79
CA CYS A 186 6.53 2.02 11.71
C CYS A 186 5.69 3.15 12.33
N HIS A 187 4.94 3.88 11.50
CA HIS A 187 4.00 4.91 11.97
C HIS A 187 2.91 4.32 12.86
N THR A 188 2.28 3.21 12.47
CA THR A 188 1.23 2.54 13.27
C THR A 188 1.75 2.13 14.64
N LEU A 189 2.93 1.51 14.74
CA LEU A 189 3.49 1.11 16.03
C LEU A 189 3.79 2.32 16.93
N CYS A 190 4.34 3.40 16.36
CA CYS A 190 4.57 4.63 17.13
C CYS A 190 3.26 5.29 17.56
N LEU A 191 2.26 5.33 16.69
CA LEU A 191 0.93 5.83 16.99
C LEU A 191 0.28 5.02 18.10
N ASN A 192 0.35 3.69 18.04
CA ASN A 192 -0.22 2.81 19.05
C ASN A 192 0.48 2.97 20.40
N ILE A 193 1.79 3.24 20.42
CA ILE A 193 2.50 3.64 21.65
C ILE A 193 1.93 4.95 22.20
N CYS A 194 1.75 5.97 21.35
CA CYS A 194 1.16 7.24 21.78
C CYS A 194 -0.25 7.06 22.33
N VAL A 195 -1.12 6.32 21.63
CA VAL A 195 -2.50 6.04 22.05
C VAL A 195 -2.53 5.26 23.37
N HIS A 196 -1.69 4.23 23.51
CA HIS A 196 -1.60 3.45 24.75
C HIS A 196 -1.15 4.30 25.96
N LEU A 197 -0.37 5.35 25.72
CA LEU A 197 0.13 6.27 26.73
C LEU A 197 -0.67 7.59 26.83
N ASP A 198 -1.83 7.66 26.16
CA ASP A 198 -2.72 8.83 26.10
C ASP A 198 -2.08 10.13 25.55
N PHE A 199 -1.06 10.00 24.69
CA PHE A 199 -0.44 11.11 23.97
C PHE A 199 -1.23 11.47 22.69
N ASN A 200 -2.31 12.23 22.85
CA ASN A 200 -3.12 12.74 21.73
C ASN A 200 -2.62 14.08 21.17
N ILE A 201 -1.73 14.75 21.89
CA ILE A 201 -1.09 16.03 21.53
C ILE A 201 0.39 15.99 21.93
N PRO A 202 1.25 16.87 21.36
CA PRO A 202 2.64 16.99 21.79
C PRO A 202 2.74 17.25 23.30
N SER A 203 3.69 16.58 23.95
CA SER A 203 3.92 16.80 25.38
C SER A 203 4.56 18.17 25.63
N GLU A 204 4.17 18.83 26.72
CA GLU A 204 4.80 20.08 27.15
C GLU A 204 6.28 19.90 27.55
N LYS A 205 6.65 18.68 27.98
CA LYS A 205 8.01 18.34 28.42
C LYS A 205 8.51 17.11 27.70
N LEU A 206 9.84 17.01 27.56
CA LEU A 206 10.45 15.84 26.95
C LEU A 206 10.16 14.59 27.80
N VAL A 207 9.42 13.63 27.23
CA VAL A 207 9.11 12.34 27.88
C VAL A 207 9.93 11.22 27.27
N ASN A 208 10.60 10.42 28.09
CA ASN A 208 11.28 9.21 27.65
C ASN A 208 10.28 8.04 27.56
N ILE A 209 10.09 7.51 26.36
CA ILE A 209 9.26 6.33 26.11
C ILE A 209 10.05 5.09 26.47
N ARG A 210 9.43 4.20 27.26
CA ARG A 210 10.07 2.97 27.71
C ARG A 210 9.72 1.80 26.81
N LYS A 211 10.57 0.78 26.82
CA LYS A 211 10.43 -0.41 25.96
C LYS A 211 9.15 -1.22 26.27
N GLU A 212 8.65 -1.15 27.49
CA GLU A 212 7.45 -1.88 27.91
C GLU A 212 6.20 -1.43 27.15
N SER A 213 6.17 -0.19 26.66
CA SER A 213 5.07 0.36 25.85
C SER A 213 4.92 -0.31 24.48
N LEU A 214 5.94 -1.06 24.02
CA LEU A 214 5.90 -1.71 22.72
C LEU A 214 4.94 -2.92 22.67
N GLN A 215 4.85 -3.69 23.75
CA GLN A 215 4.00 -4.89 23.77
C GLN A 215 2.50 -4.55 23.60
N PRO A 216 1.94 -3.57 24.35
CA PRO A 216 0.59 -3.07 24.10
C PRO A 216 0.39 -2.56 22.66
N ALA A 217 1.38 -1.83 22.12
CA ALA A 217 1.30 -1.30 20.77
C ALA A 217 1.28 -2.38 19.67
N LEU A 218 2.06 -3.45 19.84
CA LEU A 218 2.04 -4.62 18.97
C LEU A 218 0.70 -5.35 19.04
N LYS A 219 0.11 -5.46 20.24
CA LYS A 219 -1.23 -6.05 20.42
C LYS A 219 -2.27 -5.25 19.64
N MET A 220 -2.31 -3.94 19.82
CA MET A 220 -3.20 -3.05 19.05
C MET A 220 -3.00 -3.20 17.54
N TYR A 221 -1.75 -3.30 17.08
CA TYR A 221 -1.47 -3.51 15.65
C TYR A 221 -2.05 -4.82 15.11
N LEU A 222 -1.96 -5.92 15.87
CA LEU A 222 -2.58 -7.20 15.49
C LEU A 222 -4.12 -7.12 15.53
N ASP A 223 -4.67 -6.46 16.54
CA ASP A 223 -6.11 -6.31 16.75
C ASP A 223 -6.75 -5.46 15.62
N GLU A 224 -6.05 -4.42 15.15
CA GLU A 224 -6.49 -3.52 14.06
C GLU A 224 -6.10 -4.02 12.66
N ALA A 225 -5.33 -5.10 12.54
CA ALA A 225 -4.97 -5.64 11.24
C ALA A 225 -6.22 -6.05 10.44
N SER A 226 -6.15 -5.89 9.11
CA SER A 226 -7.29 -6.15 8.23
C SER A 226 -7.75 -7.61 8.29
N ASP A 227 -9.05 -7.83 8.16
CA ASP A 227 -9.63 -9.18 8.15
C ASP A 227 -9.03 -10.05 7.04
N THR A 228 -8.72 -9.47 5.88
CA THR A 228 -8.04 -10.18 4.78
C THR A 228 -6.68 -10.71 5.21
N LEU A 229 -5.90 -9.92 5.94
CA LEU A 229 -4.59 -10.33 6.43
C LEU A 229 -4.75 -11.44 7.48
N LYS A 230 -5.65 -11.24 8.45
CA LYS A 230 -5.95 -12.24 9.49
C LYS A 230 -6.39 -13.57 8.89
N MET A 231 -7.34 -13.54 7.95
CA MET A 231 -7.82 -14.72 7.24
C MET A 231 -6.71 -15.46 6.49
N ALA A 232 -5.75 -14.75 5.90
CA ALA A 232 -4.61 -15.39 5.24
C ALA A 232 -3.80 -16.23 6.24
N PHE A 233 -3.55 -15.71 7.45
CA PHE A 233 -2.88 -16.45 8.51
C PHE A 233 -3.73 -17.61 9.04
N GLU A 234 -5.00 -17.38 9.32
CA GLU A 234 -5.91 -18.43 9.79
C GLU A 234 -5.95 -19.61 8.81
N ASN A 235 -6.15 -19.36 7.52
CA ASN A 235 -6.26 -20.42 6.53
C ASN A 235 -4.95 -21.21 6.36
N ASN A 236 -3.80 -20.53 6.44
CA ASN A 236 -2.50 -21.16 6.24
C ASN A 236 -1.96 -21.86 7.51
N LEU A 237 -2.37 -21.42 8.71
CA LEU A 237 -1.92 -21.99 9.98
C LEU A 237 -2.87 -23.04 10.55
N LYS A 238 -4.13 -23.08 10.08
CA LYS A 238 -5.14 -24.03 10.57
C LYS A 238 -4.70 -25.48 10.37
N GLN A 239 -4.71 -26.23 11.47
CA GLN A 239 -4.53 -27.67 11.45
C GLN A 239 -5.86 -28.39 11.67
N SER A 240 -6.23 -29.28 10.75
CA SER A 240 -7.45 -30.08 10.89
C SER A 240 -7.35 -31.20 11.93
N LYS A 241 -6.13 -31.56 12.37
CA LYS A 241 -5.87 -32.60 13.37
C LYS A 241 -4.65 -32.21 14.20
N VAL A 242 -4.72 -32.45 15.51
CA VAL A 242 -3.58 -32.31 16.42
C VAL A 242 -2.48 -33.31 15.99
N LYS A 243 -1.29 -32.80 15.72
CA LYS A 243 -0.10 -33.57 15.32
C LYS A 243 1.04 -33.26 16.27
N LYS A 244 2.09 -34.09 16.25
CA LYS A 244 3.33 -33.85 17.00
C LYS A 244 3.95 -32.48 16.72
N TYR A 245 3.82 -31.96 15.49
CA TYR A 245 4.39 -30.67 15.10
C TYR A 245 3.35 -29.78 14.40
N ASN A 246 3.29 -28.51 14.80
CA ASN A 246 2.60 -27.50 14.02
C ASN A 246 3.50 -26.98 12.88
N ASN A 247 3.57 -27.72 11.76
CA ASN A 247 4.53 -27.43 10.70
C ASN A 247 4.38 -26.03 10.08
N PRO A 248 3.18 -25.55 9.69
CA PRO A 248 3.04 -24.21 9.12
C PRO A 248 3.54 -23.10 10.05
N GLU A 249 3.23 -23.23 11.34
CA GLU A 249 3.64 -22.28 12.37
C GLU A 249 5.15 -22.26 12.61
N LEU A 250 5.77 -23.45 12.73
CA LEU A 250 7.23 -23.55 12.86
C LEU A 250 7.93 -22.91 11.65
N ILE A 251 7.37 -23.07 10.45
CA ILE A 251 7.89 -22.45 9.23
C ILE A 251 7.72 -20.93 9.26
N VAL A 252 6.54 -20.42 9.60
CA VAL A 252 6.25 -18.98 9.69
C VAL A 252 7.13 -18.31 10.75
N LYS A 253 7.28 -18.92 11.92
CA LYS A 253 8.20 -18.46 12.97
C LYS A 253 9.65 -18.45 12.50
N ALA A 254 10.11 -19.52 11.86
CA ALA A 254 11.46 -19.58 11.33
C ALA A 254 11.72 -18.48 10.29
N LEU A 255 10.75 -18.21 9.41
CA LEU A 255 10.86 -17.15 8.40
C LEU A 255 10.79 -15.74 8.99
N SER A 256 10.01 -15.51 10.06
CA SER A 256 9.94 -14.19 10.71
C SER A 256 11.28 -13.80 11.34
N GLU A 257 12.05 -14.79 11.80
CA GLU A 257 13.39 -14.63 12.37
C GLU A 257 14.53 -14.55 11.31
N LEU A 258 14.21 -14.70 10.03
CA LEU A 258 15.14 -14.60 8.90
C LEU A 258 15.08 -13.21 8.25
N PRO A 259 16.07 -12.85 7.41
CA PRO A 259 16.05 -11.60 6.65
C PRO A 259 14.81 -11.47 5.76
N GLN A 260 14.53 -10.25 5.27
CA GLN A 260 13.39 -9.94 4.40
C GLN A 260 13.32 -10.85 3.15
N GLU A 261 14.47 -11.13 2.55
CA GLU A 261 14.62 -12.03 1.40
C GLU A 261 14.40 -13.53 1.73
N GLY A 262 14.08 -13.80 3.00
CA GLY A 262 13.89 -15.14 3.52
C GLY A 262 15.19 -15.95 3.61
N GLY A 263 15.06 -17.26 3.46
CA GLY A 263 16.18 -18.19 3.58
C GLY A 263 15.97 -19.46 2.79
N THR A 264 17.05 -20.22 2.61
CA THR A 264 16.98 -21.55 2.00
C THR A 264 16.26 -22.53 2.93
N ARG A 265 15.87 -23.70 2.40
CA ARG A 265 15.36 -24.79 3.24
C ARG A 265 16.30 -25.15 4.39
N ALA A 266 17.62 -25.06 4.18
CA ALA A 266 18.61 -25.33 5.22
C ALA A 266 18.59 -24.26 6.32
N ASP A 267 18.45 -22.98 5.96
CA ASP A 267 18.35 -21.87 6.91
C ASP A 267 17.10 -21.99 7.78
N ILE A 268 15.96 -22.31 7.15
CA ILE A 268 14.68 -22.52 7.85
C ILE A 268 14.78 -23.72 8.77
N TYR A 269 15.32 -24.85 8.29
CA TYR A 269 15.53 -26.05 9.11
C TYR A 269 16.40 -25.77 10.33
N LYS A 270 17.50 -25.04 10.13
CA LYS A 270 18.40 -24.61 11.22
C LYS A 270 17.68 -23.73 12.23
N ARG A 271 16.72 -22.90 11.82
CA ARG A 271 15.94 -22.05 12.73
C ARG A 271 14.94 -22.88 13.54
N ILE A 272 14.21 -23.79 12.89
CA ILE A 272 13.25 -24.67 13.57
C ILE A 272 13.97 -25.55 14.60
N THR A 273 15.09 -26.17 14.23
CA THR A 273 15.83 -27.10 15.08
C THR A 273 16.53 -26.47 16.29
N LYS A 274 16.59 -25.13 16.38
CA LYS A 274 17.00 -24.45 17.61
C LYS A 274 16.01 -24.70 18.76
N TYR A 275 14.73 -24.82 18.43
CA TYR A 275 13.65 -25.00 19.40
C TYR A 275 13.10 -26.44 19.36
N GLU A 276 13.08 -27.07 18.18
CA GLU A 276 12.55 -28.42 17.95
C GLU A 276 13.63 -29.35 17.37
N LYS A 277 14.51 -29.87 18.24
CA LYS A 277 15.71 -30.63 17.82
C LYS A 277 15.40 -31.86 16.96
N ASP A 278 14.30 -32.54 17.22
CA ASP A 278 13.91 -33.78 16.51
C ASP A 278 13.05 -33.51 15.26
N TYR A 279 12.99 -32.26 14.80
CA TYR A 279 12.14 -31.89 13.67
C TYR A 279 12.57 -32.61 12.36
N PRO A 280 11.67 -33.36 11.70
CA PRO A 280 12.04 -34.12 10.50
C PRO A 280 12.23 -33.23 9.27
N GLN A 281 13.37 -33.35 8.58
CA GLN A 281 13.64 -32.60 7.34
C GLN A 281 12.64 -32.92 6.21
N GLY A 282 12.12 -34.16 6.17
CA GLY A 282 11.07 -34.57 5.24
C GLY A 282 9.76 -33.79 5.45
N ASN A 283 9.41 -33.49 6.71
CA ASN A 283 8.25 -32.66 7.02
C ASN A 283 8.42 -31.26 6.46
N LEU A 284 9.58 -30.63 6.68
CA LEU A 284 9.86 -29.29 6.17
C LEU A 284 9.64 -29.20 4.66
N THR A 285 10.19 -30.18 3.93
CA THR A 285 10.12 -30.21 2.46
C THR A 285 8.67 -30.32 1.98
N LYS A 286 7.88 -31.20 2.61
CA LYS A 286 6.46 -31.36 2.27
C LYS A 286 5.66 -30.09 2.54
N TYR A 287 5.80 -29.52 3.73
CA TYR A 287 4.98 -28.37 4.15
C TYR A 287 5.39 -27.07 3.48
N LEU A 288 6.67 -26.83 3.19
CA LEU A 288 7.08 -25.69 2.36
C LEU A 288 6.44 -25.71 0.98
N LYS A 289 6.36 -26.90 0.36
CA LYS A 289 5.69 -27.05 -0.94
C LYS A 289 4.19 -26.73 -0.82
N GLN A 290 3.51 -27.32 0.18
CA GLN A 290 2.08 -27.09 0.41
C GLN A 290 1.75 -25.61 0.69
N MET A 291 2.58 -24.91 1.46
CA MET A 291 2.35 -23.49 1.79
C MET A 291 2.63 -22.53 0.62
N CYS A 292 3.23 -23.03 -0.46
CA CYS A 292 3.40 -22.28 -1.71
C CYS A 292 2.29 -22.60 -2.75
N GLU A 293 1.43 -23.60 -2.49
CA GLU A 293 0.37 -24.02 -3.41
C GLU A 293 -0.80 -23.01 -3.41
N LYS A 294 -1.42 -22.83 -4.58
CA LYS A 294 -2.35 -21.72 -4.87
C LYS A 294 -3.80 -21.92 -4.38
N GLU A 295 -4.11 -23.05 -3.75
CA GLU A 295 -5.49 -23.35 -3.31
C GLU A 295 -5.97 -22.43 -2.18
N ILE A 296 -5.04 -21.76 -1.49
CA ILE A 296 -5.27 -20.72 -0.48
C ILE A 296 -4.36 -19.54 -0.86
N THR A 297 -4.74 -18.30 -0.53
CA THR A 297 -3.83 -17.15 -0.63
C THR A 297 -2.51 -17.48 0.08
N PRO A 298 -1.40 -17.71 -0.65
CA PRO A 298 -0.21 -18.28 -0.05
C PRO A 298 0.51 -17.20 0.75
N LEU A 299 0.94 -17.54 1.98
CA LEU A 299 1.77 -16.63 2.78
C LEU A 299 3.22 -16.58 2.30
N ILE A 300 3.68 -17.67 1.68
CA ILE A 300 5.09 -17.92 1.38
C ILE A 300 5.24 -18.11 -0.12
N ARG A 301 6.30 -17.53 -0.68
CA ARG A 301 6.74 -17.76 -2.06
C ARG A 301 8.07 -18.52 -2.07
N SER A 302 8.29 -19.26 -3.14
CA SER A 302 9.60 -19.84 -3.46
C SER A 302 10.23 -19.10 -4.63
N SER A 303 11.55 -18.90 -4.56
CA SER A 303 12.34 -18.32 -5.64
C SER A 303 13.17 -19.42 -6.29
N GLU A 304 12.85 -19.76 -7.54
CA GLU A 304 13.60 -20.80 -8.28
C GLU A 304 15.06 -20.39 -8.52
N SER A 305 15.33 -19.09 -8.72
CA SER A 305 16.67 -18.58 -8.98
C SER A 305 17.60 -18.60 -7.78
N SER A 306 17.05 -18.44 -6.56
CA SER A 306 17.85 -18.38 -5.32
C SER A 306 17.68 -19.59 -4.41
N GLY A 307 16.68 -20.45 -4.67
CA GLY A 307 16.30 -21.56 -3.78
C GLY A 307 15.76 -21.12 -2.42
N LYS A 308 15.45 -19.82 -2.25
CA LYS A 308 14.95 -19.25 -1.00
C LYS A 308 13.43 -19.30 -0.92
N TYR A 309 12.93 -19.39 0.31
CA TYR A 309 11.54 -19.18 0.66
C TYR A 309 11.43 -17.90 1.48
N ALA A 310 10.43 -17.07 1.20
CA ALA A 310 10.19 -15.81 1.87
C ALA A 310 8.68 -15.54 1.95
N PHE A 311 8.27 -14.61 2.82
CA PHE A 311 6.89 -14.12 2.77
C PHE A 311 6.61 -13.49 1.40
N ILE A 312 5.39 -13.70 0.88
CA ILE A 312 4.99 -13.11 -0.40
C ILE A 312 4.85 -11.58 -0.29
N ASP A 313 4.53 -11.08 0.90
CA ASP A 313 4.33 -9.67 1.19
C ASP A 313 5.09 -9.29 2.49
N PRO A 314 5.86 -8.18 2.49
CA PRO A 314 6.41 -7.58 3.71
C PRO A 314 5.41 -7.39 4.86
N LEU A 315 4.14 -7.11 4.55
CA LEU A 315 3.06 -6.98 5.53
C LEU A 315 2.86 -8.29 6.31
N TYR A 316 2.90 -9.43 5.62
CA TYR A 316 2.80 -10.73 6.27
C TYR A 316 4.03 -11.01 7.16
N ARG A 317 5.22 -10.59 6.74
CA ARG A 317 6.42 -10.72 7.58
C ARG A 317 6.27 -9.92 8.87
N ALA A 318 5.89 -8.64 8.77
CA ALA A 318 5.70 -7.79 9.94
C ALA A 318 4.63 -8.34 10.89
N PHE A 319 3.49 -8.79 10.35
CA PHE A 319 2.44 -9.43 11.14
C PHE A 319 2.92 -10.70 11.83
N ALA A 320 3.64 -11.58 11.11
CA ALA A 320 4.20 -12.80 11.68
C ALA A 320 5.20 -12.51 12.82
N MET A 321 6.04 -11.49 12.66
CA MET A 321 6.97 -11.06 13.72
C MET A 321 6.22 -10.59 14.96
N ALA A 322 5.22 -9.74 14.79
CA ALA A 322 4.40 -9.25 15.89
C ALA A 322 3.64 -10.40 16.59
N LEU A 323 3.00 -11.29 15.83
CA LEU A 323 2.28 -12.45 16.36
C LEU A 323 3.19 -13.36 17.22
N VAL A 324 4.35 -13.75 16.69
CA VAL A 324 5.33 -14.59 17.40
C VAL A 324 5.80 -13.92 18.69
N SER A 325 5.98 -12.60 18.68
CA SER A 325 6.45 -11.87 19.86
C SER A 325 5.45 -11.86 21.02
N ILE A 326 4.15 -11.79 20.73
CA ILE A 326 3.10 -11.77 21.76
C ILE A 326 2.93 -13.17 22.34
N THR A 327 2.96 -14.21 21.51
CA THR A 327 2.82 -15.60 21.98
C THR A 327 4.00 -16.05 22.86
N HIS A 328 5.21 -15.53 22.65
CA HIS A 328 6.40 -15.89 23.45
C HIS A 328 6.62 -15.05 24.71
N SER A 329 5.72 -14.13 25.04
CA SER A 329 5.80 -13.39 26.30
C SER A 329 5.43 -14.24 27.53
N HIS A 330 5.13 -15.53 27.36
CA HIS A 330 4.95 -16.54 28.42
C HIS A 330 5.96 -17.70 28.21
N ASP A 331 6.95 -17.77 29.11
CA ASP A 331 7.94 -18.84 29.42
C ASP A 331 8.62 -19.68 28.28
N PRO A 332 9.98 -19.77 28.18
CA PRO A 332 10.69 -20.48 27.10
C PRO A 332 10.64 -22.01 27.15
N HIS A 333 9.99 -22.62 28.15
CA HIS A 333 10.03 -24.06 28.41
C HIS A 333 8.68 -24.78 28.38
N GLU A 334 7.57 -24.11 28.07
CA GLU A 334 6.29 -24.78 27.85
C GLU A 334 6.06 -25.08 26.36
N LEU A 335 5.74 -26.35 26.07
CA LEU A 335 5.16 -26.75 24.80
C LEU A 335 3.80 -26.06 24.67
N ILE A 336 3.70 -25.15 23.70
CA ILE A 336 2.53 -24.31 23.49
C ILE A 336 1.33 -25.20 23.09
N ASP A 337 0.26 -25.15 23.88
CA ASP A 337 -1.06 -25.52 23.38
C ASP A 337 -1.63 -24.34 22.59
N TRP A 338 -1.34 -24.35 21.29
CA TRP A 338 -1.80 -23.31 20.38
C TRP A 338 -3.32 -23.26 20.27
N ASN A 339 -4.04 -24.33 20.60
CA ASN A 339 -5.50 -24.24 20.68
C ASN A 339 -5.92 -23.36 21.85
N ASP A 340 -5.17 -23.35 22.96
CA ASP A 340 -5.43 -22.49 24.12
C ASP A 340 -4.89 -21.06 23.92
N ALA A 341 -3.79 -20.89 23.19
CA ALA A 341 -3.31 -19.56 22.78
C ALA A 341 -4.27 -18.90 21.78
N ILE A 342 -4.76 -19.66 20.80
CA ILE A 342 -5.80 -19.24 19.85
C ILE A 342 -7.14 -19.10 20.58
N ALA A 343 -7.50 -19.97 21.53
CA ALA A 343 -8.73 -19.85 22.31
C ALA A 343 -8.70 -18.70 23.33
N SER A 344 -7.55 -18.32 23.88
CA SER A 344 -7.38 -17.13 24.72
C SER A 344 -7.40 -15.85 23.89
N PHE A 345 -6.77 -15.86 22.71
CA PHE A 345 -6.92 -14.83 21.68
C PHE A 345 -8.37 -14.70 21.18
N ILE A 346 -9.12 -15.80 21.11
CA ILE A 346 -10.55 -15.84 20.82
C ILE A 346 -11.39 -15.47 22.06
N LYS A 347 -10.98 -15.74 23.30
CA LYS A 347 -11.79 -15.42 24.51
C LYS A 347 -11.81 -13.94 24.86
N SER A 348 -10.83 -13.14 24.43
CA SER A 348 -10.98 -11.67 24.44
C SER A 348 -12.12 -11.17 23.55
N PHE A 349 -12.72 -12.04 22.71
CA PHE A 349 -13.94 -11.74 21.95
C PHE A 349 -15.26 -11.86 22.75
N SER A 350 -15.28 -12.02 24.09
CA SER A 350 -16.57 -12.04 24.81
C SER A 350 -17.18 -10.64 24.98
N THR A 351 -17.87 -10.21 23.92
CA THR A 351 -19.17 -9.51 23.88
C THR A 351 -19.42 -8.20 24.66
N GLU A 352 -18.54 -7.71 25.53
CA GLU A 352 -18.76 -6.42 26.23
C GLU A 352 -18.12 -5.21 25.52
N GLU A 353 -16.99 -5.39 24.81
CA GLU A 353 -16.31 -4.27 24.13
C GLU A 353 -16.95 -3.89 22.79
N LEU A 354 -17.61 -4.84 22.11
CA LEU A 354 -18.41 -4.57 20.90
C LEU A 354 -19.56 -3.60 21.18
N THR A 355 -20.12 -3.59 22.40
CA THR A 355 -21.21 -2.68 22.78
C THR A 355 -20.73 -1.26 23.09
N LYS A 356 -19.49 -1.09 23.57
CA LYS A 356 -18.89 0.24 23.83
C LYS A 356 -18.45 0.95 22.55
N SER A 357 -17.89 0.22 21.57
CA SER A 357 -17.43 0.82 20.32
C SER A 357 -18.58 1.32 19.43
N ILE A 358 -19.77 0.69 19.51
CA ILE A 358 -20.96 1.13 18.77
C ILE A 358 -21.58 2.41 19.37
N HIS A 359 -21.42 2.67 20.66
CA HIS A 359 -21.93 3.89 21.30
C HIS A 359 -21.03 5.12 21.12
N THR A 360 -19.73 4.93 20.90
CA THR A 360 -18.77 6.06 20.84
C THR A 360 -18.77 6.76 19.48
N TYR A 361 -19.12 6.08 18.39
CA TYR A 361 -19.12 6.66 17.03
C TYR A 361 -20.48 7.23 16.57
N LYS A 362 -21.48 7.31 17.45
CA LYS A 362 -22.84 7.77 17.06
C LYS A 362 -23.20 9.21 17.42
N ILE A 363 -22.27 10.04 17.89
CA ILE A 363 -22.55 11.47 18.14
C ILE A 363 -21.37 12.32 17.64
N LEU A 364 -21.33 12.63 16.35
CA LEU A 364 -20.65 13.82 15.81
C LEU A 364 -21.23 14.30 14.46
N TYR A 365 -22.47 13.91 14.14
CA TYR A 365 -23.28 14.58 13.13
C TYR A 365 -24.55 15.12 13.78
N ALA A 366 -24.40 16.21 14.52
CA ALA A 366 -25.51 17.13 14.77
C ALA A 366 -25.38 18.27 13.78
N THR A 367 -26.35 18.31 12.87
CA THR A 367 -26.64 19.38 11.92
C THR A 367 -26.80 20.72 12.63
N ASP A 368 -25.98 21.70 12.26
CA ASP A 368 -26.33 23.10 12.45
C ASP A 368 -27.41 23.48 11.44
N LYS A 369 -28.50 24.04 11.96
CA LYS A 369 -29.59 24.68 11.23
C LYS A 369 -29.27 26.14 10.97
#